data_AF-A0A5B9FCY0-F1
#
_entry.id   AF-A0A5B9FCY0-F1
#
_cell.length_a   1.000
_cell.length_b   1.000
_cell.length_c   1.000
_cell.angle_alpha   90.00
_cell.angle_beta   90.00
_cell.angle_gamma   90.00
#
_symmetry.space_group_name_H-M   'P 1'
#
loop_
_entity.id
_entity.type
_entity.pdbx_description
1 polymer ?
#
loop_
_entity_poly.entity_id
_entity_poly.type
_entity_poly.pdbx_seq_one_letter_code
_entity_poly.pdbx_strand_id
1 'polypeptide(L)' 'MFLDLKNYTPPPEPPAEPERPTLTPHQQKALAWIVALNIVLLFVAPIGGATVISGLIELFG' A
#
# COMPACT_ATOMS: atom_id res chain seq x y z
N MET A 1 46.42 -16.62 4.72
CA MET A 1 45.90 -17.75 5.53
C MET A 1 44.96 -18.56 4.65
N PHE A 2 45.14 -19.88 4.55
CA PHE A 2 44.26 -20.77 3.78
C PHE A 2 43.06 -21.18 4.64
N LEU A 3 41.85 -21.17 4.08
CA LEU A 3 40.62 -21.56 4.77
C LEU A 3 40.51 -23.10 4.77
N ASP A 4 40.60 -23.74 5.94
CA ASP A 4 40.42 -25.20 6.06
C ASP A 4 38.94 -25.54 6.22
N LEU A 5 38.37 -26.12 5.17
CA LEU A 5 36.94 -26.47 5.07
C LEU A 5 36.63 -27.88 5.60
N LYS A 6 37.63 -28.65 6.07
CA LYS A 6 37.45 -30.06 6.44
C LYS A 6 36.43 -30.30 7.57
N ASN A 7 36.12 -29.29 8.38
CA ASN A 7 35.11 -29.35 9.44
C ASN A 7 34.00 -28.30 9.28
N TYR A 8 33.84 -27.73 8.09
CA TYR A 8 32.80 -26.75 7.85
C TYR A 8 31.45 -27.45 7.69
N THR A 9 30.54 -27.25 8.65
CA THR A 9 29.13 -27.60 8.51
C THR A 9 28.38 -26.33 8.08
N PRO A 10 27.73 -26.31 6.90
CA PRO A 10 26.93 -25.18 6.49
C PRO A 10 25.85 -24.89 7.54
N PRO A 11 25.56 -23.62 7.86
CA PRO A 11 24.42 -23.29 8.69
C PRO A 11 23.13 -23.82 8.05
N PRO A 12 22.15 -24.26 8.86
CA PRO A 12 20.87 -24.73 8.34
C PRO A 12 20.21 -23.65 7.48
N GLU A 13 19.55 -24.07 6.40
CA GLU A 13 18.81 -23.16 5.53
C GLU A 13 17.75 -22.39 6.34
N PRO A 14 17.62 -21.07 6.13
CA PRO A 14 16.56 -20.31 6.77
C PRO A 14 15.19 -20.88 6.36
N PRO A 15 14.19 -20.87 7.25
CA PRO A 15 12.86 -21.33 6.93
C PRO A 15 12.31 -20.53 5.74
N ALA A 16 11.58 -21.23 4.85
CA ALA A 16 10.94 -20.59 3.70
C ALA A 16 10.07 -19.40 4.17
N GLU A 17 10.15 -18.28 3.46
CA GLU A 17 9.26 -17.15 3.74
C GLU A 17 7.80 -17.62 3.62
N PRO A 18 6.93 -17.21 4.56
CA PRO A 18 5.51 -17.54 4.46
C PRO A 18 4.95 -16.97 3.16
N GLU A 19 4.11 -17.77 2.48
CA GLU A 19 3.45 -17.33 1.25
C GLU A 19 2.64 -16.06 1.54
N ARG A 20 2.94 -15.00 0.78
CA ARG A 20 2.19 -13.75 0.90
C ARG A 20 0.81 -13.96 0.29
N PRO A 21 -0.27 -13.54 0.97
CA PRO A 21 -1.60 -13.65 0.39
C PRO A 21 -1.66 -12.88 -0.93
N THR A 22 -2.00 -13.60 -2.00
CA THR A 22 -2.17 -13.00 -3.33
C THR A 22 -3.61 -12.53 -3.49
N LEU A 23 -3.78 -11.35 -4.08
CA LEU A 23 -5.12 -10.82 -4.34
C LEU A 23 -5.77 -11.63 -5.47
N THR A 24 -7.01 -12.08 -5.25
CA THR A 24 -7.83 -12.65 -6.31
C THR A 24 -8.11 -11.60 -7.41
N PRO A 25 -8.43 -12.00 -8.65
CA PRO A 25 -8.72 -11.05 -9.73
C PRO A 25 -9.82 -10.04 -9.38
N HIS A 26 -10.83 -10.45 -8.59
CA HIS A 26 -11.89 -9.56 -8.12
C HIS A 26 -11.35 -8.52 -7.12
N GLN A 27 -10.49 -8.92 -6.20
CA GLN A 27 -9.87 -8.01 -5.24
C GLN A 27 -8.92 -7.01 -5.92
N GLN A 28 -8.18 -7.44 -6.95
CA GLN A 28 -7.34 -6.54 -7.75
C GLN A 28 -8.19 -5.49 -8.48
N LYS A 29 -9.32 -5.91 -9.07
CA LYS A 29 -10.26 -4.98 -9.71
C LYS A 29 -10.88 -3.99 -8.72
N ALA A 30 -11.28 -4.46 -7.54
CA ALA A 30 -11.79 -3.60 -6.48
C ALA A 30 -10.72 -2.59 -6.01
N LEU A 31 -9.49 -3.05 -5.79
CA LEU A 31 -8.37 -2.19 -5.42
C LEU A 31 -8.10 -1.12 -6.50
N ALA A 32 -8.10 -1.51 -7.77
CA ALA A 32 -7.91 -0.58 -8.89
C ALA A 32 -9.00 0.51 -8.91
N TRP A 33 -10.26 0.14 -8.67
CA TRP A 33 -11.35 1.10 -8.57
C TRP A 33 -11.21 2.05 -7.38
N ILE A 34 -10.81 1.55 -6.21
CA ILE A 34 -10.58 2.37 -5.02
C ILE A 34 -9.47 3.40 -5.27
N VAL A 35 -8.36 2.96 -5.90
CA VAL A 35 -7.26 3.85 -6.27
C VAL A 35 -7.72 4.90 -7.28
N ALA A 36 -8.42 4.49 -8.34
CA ALA A 36 -8.93 5.41 -9.36
C ALA A 36 -9.90 6.44 -8.76
N LEU A 37 -10.82 6.01 -7.89
CA LEU A 37 -11.74 6.90 -7.19
C LEU A 37 -11.01 7.92 -6.33
N ASN A 38 -9.98 7.51 -5.59
CA ASN A 38 -9.18 8.42 -4.77
C ASN A 38 -8.41 9.44 -5.62
N ILE A 39 -7.87 9.02 -6.77
CA ILE A 39 -7.20 9.93 -7.70
C ILE A 39 -8.19 10.97 -8.22
N VAL A 40 -9.40 10.56 -8.61
CA VAL A 40 -10.45 11.50 -9.03
C VAL A 40 -10.82 12.44 -7.88
N LEU A 41 -10.99 11.89 -6.67
CA LEU A 41 -11.34 12.67 -5.49
C LEU A 41 -10.26 13.69 -5.12
N LEU A 42 -8.97 13.43 -5.39
CA LEU A 42 -7.91 14.41 -5.18
C LEU A 42 -8.10 15.70 -6.00
N PHE A 43 -8.79 15.64 -7.14
CA PHE A 43 -9.11 16.82 -7.95
C PHE A 43 -10.49 17.40 -7.65
N VAL A 44 -11.46 16.53 -7.36
CA VAL A 44 -12.83 16.94 -7.04
C VAL A 44 -12.92 17.54 -5.63
N ALA A 45 -12.18 17.00 -4.66
CA ALA A 45 -12.20 17.47 -3.27
C ALA A 45 -11.65 18.89 -3.08
N PRO A 46 -10.65 19.40 -3.82
CA PRO A 46 -10.33 20.83 -3.81
C PRO A 46 -11.51 21.70 -4.26
N ILE A 47 -12.24 21.27 -5.28
CA ILE A 47 -13.38 22.03 -5.83
C ILE A 47 -14.58 21.97 -4.86
N GLY A 48 -14.99 20.77 -4.45
CA GLY A 48 -16.11 20.57 -3.53
C GLY A 48 -15.77 20.92 -2.08
N GLY A 49 -14.54 20.69 -1.66
CA GLY A 49 -14.02 21.02 -0.34
C GLY A 49 -13.89 22.52 -0.15
N ALA A 50 -13.48 23.28 -1.17
CA ALA A 50 -13.57 24.74 -1.12
C ALA A 50 -15.01 25.19 -0.85
N THR A 51 -16.00 24.59 -1.52
CA THR A 51 -17.41 24.89 -1.29
C THR A 51 -17.87 24.54 0.14
N VAL A 52 -17.49 23.38 0.66
CA VAL A 52 -17.83 22.98 2.05
C VAL A 52 -17.16 23.90 3.07
N ILE A 53 -15.88 24.23 2.88
CA ILE A 53 -15.13 25.13 3.77
C ILE A 53 -15.73 26.54 3.72
N SER A 54 -16.01 27.07 2.54
CA SER A 54 -16.68 28.37 2.38
C SER A 54 -18.04 28.38 3.06
N GLY A 55 -18.86 27.34 2.86
CA GLY A 55 -20.16 27.23 3.52
C GLY A 55 -20.06 27.13 5.05
N LEU A 56 -19.05 26.46 5.58
CA LEU A 56 -18.80 26.42 7.03
C LEU A 56 -18.33 27.77 7.58
N ILE A 57 -17.44 28.47 6.88
CA ILE A 57 -17.02 29.82 7.25
C ILE A 57 -18.23 30.76 7.28
N GLU A 58 -19.11 30.68 6.28
CA GLU A 58 -20.30 31.54 6.20
C GLU A 58 -21.39 31.19 7.22
N LEU A 59 -21.44 29.94 7.68
CA LEU A 59 -22.37 29.49 8.71
C LEU A 59 -21.94 29.88 10.13
N PHE A 60 -20.63 29.97 10.39
CA PHE A 60 -20.06 30.17 11.73
C PHE A 60 -19.26 31.46 11.92
N GLY A 61 -19.06 32.23 10.84
CA GLY A 61 -18.32 33.49 10.81
C GLY A 61 -19.20 34.72 10.91
#